data_AF-A0A7W9FMR5-F1
#
_entry.id   AF-A0A7W9FMR5-F1
#
_cell.length_a   1.000
_cell.length_b   1.000
_cell.length_c   1.000
_cell.angle_alpha   90.00
_cell.angle_beta   90.00
_cell.angle_gamma   90.00
#
_symmetry.space_group_name_H-M   'P 1'
#
loop_
_entity.id
_entity.type
_entity.pdbx_description
1 polymer ?
#
loop_
_entity_poly.entity_id
_entity_poly.type
_entity_poly.pdbx_seq_one_letter_code
_entity_poly.pdbx_strand_id
1 'polypeptide(L)'
;MAITREAVVWGYRFVLGREPESEAAIKWHRRAESVAALRRTLISSEEFRDLVPPGPDRAGGMIAAPLQPAVVFVHIPKCAGTTLHHALMAHYGAAACAERRNGLGNWPAAALAQHRFFSGHFDIASLVLIPGPAPSVVTLLRRPAERLVSLYRFLRSHTAMSIAPVAESMGLARLAWDHDPVSFFRHPELVRHPSINNAMVRQLSGPLPDRHWEAWHPARPLGPSPTDRDPERALRTAIDRLSDMTAFGLVERMERSIAHIFAALALPPPASVERLRETDRIAREEPLLAPAPPVARTPQLAEALAPHIDLDDRLYAAAAALFERRVGADAPASEPPARP
;
A
#
# COMPACT_ATOMS: atom_id res chain seq x y z
N MET A 1 42.09 18.04 -11.77
CA MET A 1 41.95 17.25 -13.01
C MET A 1 40.71 17.72 -13.74
N ALA A 2 40.82 17.98 -15.05
CA ALA A 2 39.66 18.36 -15.87
C ALA A 2 38.64 17.22 -15.93
N ILE A 3 37.34 17.57 -15.92
CA ILE A 3 36.26 16.59 -15.99
C ILE A 3 36.15 16.06 -17.42
N THR A 4 36.29 14.75 -17.56
CA THR A 4 36.14 14.05 -18.84
C THR A 4 34.66 13.96 -19.21
N ARG A 5 34.39 13.78 -20.50
CA ARG A 5 33.04 13.49 -20.99
C ARG A 5 32.43 12.26 -20.30
N GLU A 6 33.23 11.21 -20.15
CA GLU A 6 32.80 9.96 -19.51
C GLU A 6 32.43 10.16 -18.05
N ALA A 7 33.15 11.01 -17.31
CA ALA A 7 32.79 11.33 -15.93
C ALA A 7 31.42 12.01 -15.82
N VAL A 8 31.05 12.85 -16.80
CA VAL A 8 29.71 13.45 -16.84
C VAL A 8 28.64 12.42 -17.18
N VAL A 9 28.87 11.58 -18.21
CA VAL A 9 27.94 10.52 -18.60
C VAL A 9 27.68 9.56 -17.43
N TRP A 10 28.74 9.11 -16.77
CA TRP A 10 28.61 8.26 -15.59
C TRP A 10 27.95 8.99 -14.42
N GLY A 11 28.21 10.29 -14.24
CA GLY A 11 27.49 11.12 -13.27
C GLY A 11 25.98 11.09 -13.48
N TYR A 12 25.50 11.32 -14.70
CA TYR A 12 24.08 11.25 -15.04
C TYR A 12 23.50 9.85 -14.81
N ARG A 13 24.20 8.80 -15.27
CA ARG A 13 23.73 7.41 -15.10
C ARG A 13 23.63 7.00 -13.63
N PHE A 14 24.63 7.33 -12.83
CA PHE A 14 24.68 6.90 -11.43
C PHE A 14 23.84 7.79 -10.50
N VAL A 15 23.77 9.10 -10.75
CA VAL A 15 23.07 10.05 -9.87
C VAL A 15 21.62 10.24 -10.29
N LEU A 16 21.34 10.32 -11.60
CA LEU A 16 20.00 10.63 -12.14
C LEU A 16 19.35 9.43 -12.84
N GLY A 17 20.04 8.30 -12.98
CA GLY A 17 19.48 7.08 -13.57
C GLY A 17 19.23 7.16 -15.09
N ARG A 18 19.81 8.13 -15.79
CA ARG A 18 19.60 8.36 -17.24
C ARG A 18 20.85 8.82 -17.98
N GLU A 19 20.75 8.92 -19.30
CA GLU A 19 21.76 9.59 -20.13
C GLU A 19 21.62 11.13 -20.05
N PRO A 20 22.71 11.89 -20.28
CA PRO A 20 22.61 13.32 -20.55
C PRO A 20 21.71 13.60 -21.76
N GLU A 21 20.86 14.61 -21.66
CA GLU A 21 19.86 14.94 -22.68
C GLU A 21 20.48 15.55 -23.95
N SER A 22 21.72 16.03 -23.86
CA SER A 22 22.44 16.61 -25.00
C SER A 22 23.95 16.71 -24.77
N GLU A 23 24.71 16.86 -25.86
CA GLU A 23 26.14 17.23 -25.79
C GLU A 23 26.36 18.63 -25.16
N ALA A 24 25.36 19.52 -25.21
CA ALA A 24 25.42 20.80 -24.55
C ALA A 24 25.44 20.65 -23.02
N ALA A 25 24.61 19.75 -22.47
CA ALA A 25 24.60 19.40 -21.05
C ALA A 25 25.97 18.84 -20.62
N ILE A 26 26.55 17.94 -21.42
CA ILE A 26 27.89 17.40 -21.18
C ILE A 26 28.93 18.53 -21.13
N LYS A 27 28.95 19.42 -22.12
CA LYS A 27 29.90 20.55 -22.17
C LYS A 27 29.73 21.50 -20.97
N TRP A 28 28.49 21.74 -20.54
CA TRP A 28 28.21 22.59 -19.37
C TRP A 28 28.78 21.97 -18.09
N HIS A 29 28.49 20.69 -17.83
CA HIS A 29 28.95 19.98 -16.63
C HIS A 29 30.46 19.72 -16.60
N ARG A 30 31.13 19.64 -17.75
CA ARG A 30 32.61 19.57 -17.83
C ARG A 30 33.31 20.81 -17.29
N ARG A 31 32.60 21.93 -17.11
CA ARG A 31 33.12 23.15 -16.48
C ARG A 31 33.24 23.02 -14.96
N ALA A 32 32.70 21.96 -14.36
CA ALA A 32 32.87 21.70 -12.93
C ALA A 32 34.36 21.56 -12.57
N GLU A 33 34.76 22.19 -11.47
CA GLU A 33 36.16 22.26 -11.03
C GLU A 33 36.73 20.89 -10.61
N SER A 34 35.85 19.94 -10.25
CA SER A 34 36.21 18.61 -9.81
C SER A 34 35.03 17.64 -9.92
N VAL A 35 35.31 16.33 -9.80
CA VAL A 35 34.27 15.28 -9.78
C VAL A 35 33.34 15.48 -8.58
N ALA A 36 33.88 15.94 -7.45
CA ALA A 36 33.08 16.28 -6.27
C ALA A 36 32.14 17.46 -6.54
N ALA A 37 32.60 18.48 -7.27
CA ALA A 37 31.77 19.61 -7.68
C ALA A 37 30.67 19.16 -8.67
N LEU A 38 31.00 18.36 -9.69
CA LEU A 38 30.03 17.76 -10.60
C LEU A 38 28.96 16.97 -9.85
N ARG A 39 29.37 16.08 -8.93
CA ARG A 39 28.46 15.30 -8.10
C ARG A 39 27.54 16.18 -7.27
N ARG A 40 28.07 17.22 -6.61
CA ARG A 40 27.26 18.18 -5.85
C ARG A 40 26.24 18.88 -6.74
N THR A 41 26.63 19.33 -7.94
CA THR A 41 25.71 19.95 -8.89
C THR A 41 24.57 19.01 -9.30
N LEU A 42 24.87 17.72 -9.56
CA LEU A 42 23.84 16.73 -9.91
C LEU A 42 22.94 16.39 -8.72
N ILE A 43 23.49 16.19 -7.51
CA ILE A 43 22.70 15.88 -6.30
C ILE A 43 21.84 17.07 -5.85
N SER A 44 22.28 18.30 -6.08
CA SER A 44 21.52 19.50 -5.72
C SER A 44 20.51 19.93 -6.80
N SER A 45 20.45 19.24 -7.94
CA SER A 45 19.50 19.57 -9.01
C SER A 45 18.06 19.37 -8.54
N GLU A 46 17.12 20.06 -9.17
CA GLU A 46 15.69 19.83 -8.95
C GLU A 46 15.31 18.40 -9.33
N GLU A 47 15.82 17.92 -10.45
CA GLU A 47 15.64 16.55 -10.90
C GLU A 47 16.07 15.49 -9.87
N PHE A 48 17.23 15.65 -9.23
CA PHE A 48 17.64 14.70 -8.18
C PHE A 48 16.75 14.79 -6.95
N ARG A 49 16.24 15.98 -6.60
CA ARG A 49 15.29 16.16 -5.49
C ARG A 49 13.94 15.53 -5.79
N ASP A 50 13.51 15.51 -7.05
CA ASP A 50 12.29 14.82 -7.46
C ASP A 50 12.48 13.29 -7.47
N LEU A 51 13.67 12.82 -7.87
CA LEU A 51 14.05 11.40 -7.84
C LEU A 51 14.25 10.88 -6.41
N VAL A 52 14.81 11.72 -5.53
CA VAL A 52 15.13 11.42 -4.14
C VAL A 52 14.57 12.55 -3.29
N PRO A 53 13.27 12.50 -2.94
CA PRO A 53 12.64 13.52 -2.11
C PRO A 53 13.45 13.71 -0.83
N PRO A 54 13.62 14.95 -0.33
CA PRO A 54 14.36 15.20 0.89
C PRO A 54 13.77 14.33 2.00
N GLY A 55 14.57 13.38 2.48
CA GLY A 55 14.25 12.66 3.71
C GLY A 55 14.06 13.66 4.85
N PRO A 56 13.30 13.31 5.89
CA PRO A 56 13.16 14.16 7.07
C PRO A 56 14.54 14.60 7.56
N ASP A 57 14.62 15.86 7.98
CA ASP A 57 15.85 16.60 8.29
C ASP A 57 16.89 15.73 9.01
N ARG A 58 18.08 15.59 8.42
CA ARG A 58 19.17 14.74 8.93
C ARG A 58 19.84 15.31 10.18
N ALA A 59 19.46 16.53 10.58
CA ALA A 59 20.00 17.20 11.74
C ALA A 59 19.29 16.72 13.04
N GLY A 60 19.90 15.76 13.73
CA GLY A 60 19.98 15.89 15.19
C GLY A 60 18.99 15.14 16.08
N GLY A 61 18.58 13.92 15.70
CA GLY A 61 17.99 12.99 16.67
C GLY A 61 18.93 11.86 17.01
N MET A 62 19.80 12.02 18.02
CA MET A 62 20.21 10.83 18.79
C MET A 62 18.92 10.14 19.22
N ILE A 63 18.81 8.81 19.04
CA ILE A 63 17.71 8.01 19.61
C ILE A 63 17.90 8.02 21.13
N ALA A 64 17.57 9.13 21.78
CA ALA A 64 17.79 9.37 23.20
C ALA A 64 16.60 8.90 24.05
N ALA A 65 15.44 8.70 23.42
CA ALA A 65 14.26 8.12 24.07
C ALA A 65 14.22 6.60 23.83
N PRO A 66 13.82 5.80 24.85
CA PRO A 66 13.57 4.38 24.64
C PRO A 66 12.53 4.19 23.53
N LEU A 67 12.84 3.32 22.58
CA LEU A 67 11.97 2.99 21.45
C LEU A 67 10.63 2.48 22.00
N GLN A 68 9.55 3.20 21.72
CA GLN A 68 8.21 2.84 22.18
C GLN A 68 7.57 1.81 21.24
N PRO A 69 6.65 0.95 21.73
CA PRO A 69 5.88 0.07 20.86
C PRO A 69 5.10 0.87 19.82
N ALA A 70 5.23 0.47 18.56
CA ALA A 70 4.51 1.05 17.44
C ALA A 70 3.27 0.22 17.09
N VAL A 71 2.27 0.88 16.53
CA VAL A 71 1.13 0.23 15.87
C VAL A 71 1.28 0.35 14.37
N VAL A 72 1.08 -0.75 13.66
CA VAL A 72 1.12 -0.81 12.21
C VAL A 72 -0.22 -1.26 11.69
N PHE A 73 -0.88 -0.38 10.94
CA PHE A 73 -2.01 -0.77 10.11
C PHE A 73 -1.53 -1.10 8.69
N VAL A 74 -1.47 -2.40 8.39
CA VAL A 74 -1.16 -2.91 7.04
C VAL A 74 -2.41 -2.71 6.18
N HIS A 75 -2.41 -1.65 5.39
CA HIS A 75 -3.55 -1.26 4.57
C HIS A 75 -3.55 -2.07 3.26
N ILE A 76 -4.55 -2.94 3.11
CA ILE A 76 -4.84 -3.60 1.83
C ILE A 76 -5.78 -2.71 1.00
N PRO A 77 -5.42 -2.34 -0.24
CA PRO A 77 -6.26 -1.51 -1.08
C PRO A 77 -7.69 -2.05 -1.21
N LYS A 78 -8.65 -1.15 -0.96
CA LYS A 78 -10.11 -1.35 -1.08
C LYS A 78 -10.73 -2.30 -0.04
N CYS A 79 -10.03 -2.53 1.07
CA CYS A 79 -10.56 -3.18 2.26
C CYS A 79 -11.00 -2.16 3.33
N ALA A 80 -11.61 -1.05 2.90
CA ALA A 80 -12.06 0.06 3.75
C ALA A 80 -10.98 0.65 4.69
N GLY A 81 -9.73 0.63 4.25
CA GLY A 81 -8.63 1.02 5.12
C GLY A 81 -8.60 2.49 5.47
N THR A 82 -9.12 3.41 4.66
CA THR A 82 -9.18 4.83 5.04
C THR A 82 -10.15 5.07 6.21
N THR A 83 -11.23 4.28 6.35
CA THR A 83 -12.10 4.33 7.55
C THR A 83 -11.33 3.96 8.82
N LEU A 84 -10.64 2.81 8.83
CA LEU A 84 -9.83 2.39 9.99
C LEU A 84 -8.63 3.32 10.21
N HIS A 85 -8.00 3.78 9.14
CA HIS A 85 -6.91 4.75 9.20
C HIS A 85 -7.35 6.02 9.92
N HIS A 86 -8.49 6.63 9.55
CA HIS A 86 -8.98 7.83 10.23
C HIS A 86 -9.30 7.56 11.71
N ALA A 87 -9.91 6.41 12.01
CA ALA A 87 -10.20 6.04 13.39
C ALA A 87 -8.92 5.92 14.24
N LEU A 88 -7.87 5.27 13.72
CA LEU A 88 -6.57 5.16 14.41
C LEU A 88 -5.81 6.50 14.43
N MET A 89 -5.86 7.28 13.35
CA MET A 89 -5.23 8.60 13.28
C MET A 89 -5.75 9.56 14.35
N ALA A 90 -7.03 9.46 14.72
CA ALA A 90 -7.59 10.26 15.81
C ALA A 90 -6.87 10.02 17.17
N HIS A 91 -6.24 8.85 17.36
CA HIS A 91 -5.46 8.54 18.56
C HIS A 91 -4.00 8.94 18.47
N TYR A 92 -3.38 8.81 17.30
CA TYR A 92 -1.93 8.99 17.15
C TYR A 92 -1.53 10.39 16.66
N GLY A 93 -2.39 11.08 15.91
CA GLY A 93 -2.15 12.44 15.43
C GLY A 93 -0.77 12.61 14.81
N ALA A 94 0.02 13.54 15.35
CA ALA A 94 1.37 13.86 14.87
C ALA A 94 2.40 12.72 15.05
N ALA A 95 2.10 11.69 15.84
CA ALA A 95 2.97 10.52 15.97
C ALA A 95 2.84 9.52 14.81
N ALA A 96 1.99 9.81 13.82
CA ALA A 96 1.86 9.00 12.63
C ALA A 96 2.99 9.26 11.63
N CYS A 97 3.52 8.20 11.02
CA CYS A 97 4.46 8.29 9.92
C CYS A 97 3.74 8.74 8.64
N ALA A 98 4.37 9.64 7.88
CA ALA A 98 3.83 10.13 6.62
C ALA A 98 3.97 9.13 5.46
N GLU A 99 4.86 8.13 5.58
CA GLU A 99 4.98 7.07 4.58
C GLU A 99 3.72 6.20 4.57
N ARG A 100 3.15 6.03 3.37
CA ARG A 100 1.88 5.31 3.15
C ARG A 100 1.97 4.21 2.10
N ARG A 101 3.13 4.07 1.48
CA ARG A 101 3.47 3.08 0.45
C ARG A 101 4.48 2.10 1.03
N ASN A 102 4.99 1.18 0.22
CA ASN A 102 6.02 0.26 0.68
C ASN A 102 7.44 0.89 0.76
N GLY A 103 7.54 2.17 1.13
CA GLY A 103 8.75 2.98 1.04
C GLY A 103 9.59 3.07 2.32
N LEU A 104 9.31 2.26 3.35
CA LEU A 104 9.99 2.38 4.65
C LEU A 104 11.52 2.28 4.55
N GLY A 105 12.05 1.51 3.59
CA GLY A 105 13.49 1.41 3.33
C GLY A 105 14.15 2.72 2.86
N ASN A 106 13.36 3.70 2.42
CA ASN A 106 13.85 5.01 2.01
C ASN A 106 14.00 5.99 3.19
N TRP A 107 13.56 5.60 4.39
CA TRP A 107 13.58 6.44 5.58
C TRP A 107 14.78 6.10 6.48
N PRO A 108 15.48 7.12 7.02
CA PRO A 108 16.47 6.87 8.07
C PRO A 108 15.81 6.24 9.29
N ALA A 109 16.45 5.23 9.89
CA ALA A 109 15.95 4.58 11.11
C ALA A 109 15.66 5.59 12.24
N ALA A 110 16.51 6.60 12.41
CA ALA A 110 16.28 7.65 13.40
C ALA A 110 15.00 8.46 13.18
N ALA A 111 14.54 8.61 11.93
CA ALA A 111 13.28 9.26 11.62
C ALA A 111 12.09 8.31 11.87
N LEU A 112 12.20 7.04 11.46
CA LEU A 112 11.17 6.04 11.75
C LEU A 112 10.94 5.88 13.26
N ALA A 113 12.00 5.93 14.06
CA ALA A 113 11.95 5.84 15.53
C ALA A 113 11.13 6.96 16.20
N GLN A 114 10.84 8.07 15.50
CA GLN A 114 10.03 9.17 16.03
C GLN A 114 8.52 8.91 15.93
N HIS A 115 8.11 7.89 15.17
CA HIS A 115 6.71 7.59 14.92
C HIS A 115 6.23 6.41 15.76
N ARG A 116 4.96 6.46 16.15
CA ARG A 116 4.27 5.41 16.92
C ARG A 116 3.16 4.73 16.12
N PHE A 117 2.80 5.29 14.98
CA PHE A 117 1.77 4.74 14.11
C PHE A 117 2.21 4.75 12.66
N PHE A 118 2.10 3.60 12.01
CA PHE A 118 2.39 3.43 10.60
C PHE A 118 1.14 2.91 9.92
N SER A 119 0.73 3.53 8.82
CA SER A 119 -0.46 3.12 8.09
C SER A 119 -0.25 3.24 6.60
N GLY A 120 -0.04 2.12 5.93
CA GLY A 120 0.33 2.13 4.53
C GLY A 120 0.22 0.77 3.86
N HIS A 121 0.45 0.76 2.56
CA HIS A 121 0.47 -0.45 1.73
C HIS A 121 1.80 -1.18 1.89
N PHE A 122 2.16 -1.50 3.13
CA PHE A 122 3.37 -2.23 3.47
C PHE A 122 3.20 -3.72 3.17
N ASP A 123 4.29 -4.37 2.78
CA ASP A 123 4.41 -5.81 2.97
C ASP A 123 4.86 -6.15 4.41
N ILE A 124 4.64 -7.39 4.83
CA ILE A 124 4.98 -7.81 6.20
C ILE A 124 6.50 -7.83 6.44
N ALA A 125 7.32 -8.06 5.42
CA ALA A 125 8.76 -8.14 5.58
C ALA A 125 9.37 -6.76 5.85
N SER A 126 8.82 -5.69 5.29
CA SER A 126 9.31 -4.32 5.49
C SER A 126 9.06 -3.79 6.91
N LEU A 127 8.16 -4.42 7.68
CA LEU A 127 7.87 -4.01 9.07
C LEU A 127 9.08 -4.18 10.01
N VAL A 128 10.04 -5.03 9.65
CA VAL A 128 11.31 -5.20 10.41
C VAL A 128 12.16 -3.91 10.43
N LEU A 129 11.89 -2.98 9.51
CA LEU A 129 12.59 -1.69 9.44
C LEU A 129 12.10 -0.69 10.49
N ILE A 130 10.96 -0.95 11.12
CA ILE A 130 10.41 -0.08 12.17
C ILE A 130 11.23 -0.29 13.45
N PRO A 131 11.95 0.72 13.94
CA PRO A 131 12.81 0.55 15.11
C PRO A 131 11.99 0.36 16.38
N GLY A 132 12.41 -0.59 17.23
CA GLY A 132 11.87 -0.77 18.58
C GLY A 132 11.45 -2.19 18.87
N PRO A 133 10.63 -2.39 19.92
CA PRO A 133 9.93 -3.64 20.15
C PRO A 133 9.09 -4.04 18.93
N ALA A 134 8.76 -5.33 18.81
CA ALA A 134 7.89 -5.82 17.75
C ALA A 134 6.58 -5.01 17.71
N PRO A 135 6.19 -4.45 16.55
CA PRO A 135 5.00 -3.62 16.46
C PRO A 135 3.73 -4.45 16.66
N SER A 136 2.68 -3.81 17.18
CA SER A 136 1.33 -4.38 17.12
C SER A 136 0.78 -4.20 15.71
N VAL A 137 0.57 -5.30 15.00
CA VAL A 137 0.17 -5.29 13.58
C VAL A 137 -1.31 -5.57 13.47
N VAL A 138 -2.01 -4.73 12.70
CA VAL A 138 -3.43 -4.90 12.40
C VAL A 138 -3.73 -4.73 10.91
N THR A 139 -4.83 -5.33 10.45
CA THR A 139 -5.29 -5.18 9.05
C THR A 139 -6.81 -5.35 8.92
N LEU A 140 -7.34 -5.05 7.72
CA LEU A 140 -8.71 -5.36 7.32
C LEU A 140 -8.70 -6.17 6.03
N LEU A 141 -9.54 -7.21 5.99
CA LEU A 141 -9.83 -8.00 4.80
C LEU A 141 -11.24 -7.72 4.31
N ARG A 142 -11.48 -8.03 3.04
CA ARG A 142 -12.78 -7.92 2.38
C ARG A 142 -13.00 -9.11 1.49
N ARG A 143 -14.24 -9.50 1.24
CA ARG A 143 -14.56 -10.51 0.22
C ARG A 143 -13.87 -10.17 -1.11
N PRO A 144 -13.08 -11.10 -1.68
CA PRO A 144 -12.20 -10.79 -2.81
C PRO A 144 -12.93 -10.22 -4.04
N ALA A 145 -14.04 -10.82 -4.44
CA ALA A 145 -14.87 -10.33 -5.55
C ALA A 145 -15.48 -8.94 -5.28
N GLU A 146 -15.75 -8.60 -4.01
CA GLU A 146 -16.22 -7.26 -3.65
C GLU A 146 -15.09 -6.24 -3.66
N ARG A 147 -13.90 -6.63 -3.21
CA ARG A 147 -12.67 -5.83 -3.28
C ARG A 147 -12.33 -5.46 -4.72
N LEU A 148 -12.32 -6.43 -5.64
CA LEU A 148 -12.01 -6.19 -7.05
C LEU A 148 -13.03 -5.29 -7.75
N VAL A 149 -14.33 -5.47 -7.50
CA VAL A 149 -15.33 -4.54 -8.05
C VAL A 149 -15.17 -3.13 -7.47
N SER A 150 -14.85 -3.02 -6.19
CA SER A 150 -14.54 -1.72 -5.57
C SER A 150 -13.29 -1.07 -6.15
N LEU A 151 -12.28 -1.88 -6.51
CA LEU A 151 -11.07 -1.43 -7.19
C LEU A 151 -11.38 -0.92 -8.59
N TYR A 152 -12.10 -1.69 -9.40
CA TYR A 152 -12.50 -1.28 -10.75
C TYR A 152 -13.27 0.05 -10.72
N ARG A 153 -14.26 0.20 -9.81
CA ARG A 153 -14.99 1.45 -9.65
C ARG A 153 -14.07 2.62 -9.28
N PHE A 154 -13.08 2.39 -8.43
CA PHE A 154 -12.08 3.42 -8.09
C PHE A 154 -11.17 3.77 -9.28
N LEU A 155 -10.73 2.78 -10.07
CA LEU A 155 -9.97 3.04 -11.28
C LEU A 155 -10.80 3.86 -12.29
N ARG A 156 -12.07 3.50 -12.47
CA ARG A 156 -13.05 4.23 -13.29
C ARG A 156 -13.37 5.63 -12.80
N SER A 157 -13.16 5.93 -11.51
CA SER A 157 -13.41 7.28 -11.00
C SER A 157 -12.35 8.28 -11.41
N HIS A 158 -11.19 7.87 -11.88
CA HIS A 158 -10.17 8.80 -12.40
C HIS A 158 -10.69 9.58 -13.60
N THR A 159 -10.54 10.90 -13.57
CA THR A 159 -10.95 11.77 -14.69
C THR A 159 -9.94 11.70 -15.83
N ALA A 160 -10.35 12.08 -17.04
CA ALA A 160 -9.43 12.21 -18.18
C ALA A 160 -8.23 13.13 -17.87
N MET A 161 -8.44 14.19 -17.07
CA MET A 161 -7.37 15.09 -16.61
C MET A 161 -6.35 14.40 -15.69
N SER A 162 -6.75 13.39 -14.93
CA SER A 162 -5.83 12.61 -14.08
C SER A 162 -5.06 11.54 -14.86
N ILE A 163 -5.58 11.14 -16.02
CA ILE A 163 -5.01 10.08 -16.86
C ILE A 163 -4.07 10.66 -17.95
N ALA A 164 -4.35 11.86 -18.45
CA ALA A 164 -3.63 12.47 -19.58
C ALA A 164 -2.18 12.94 -19.30
N PRO A 165 -1.81 13.49 -18.12
CA PRO A 165 -0.47 14.03 -17.89
C PRO A 165 0.56 13.00 -17.38
N VAL A 166 0.14 11.83 -16.91
CA VAL A 166 1.02 10.86 -16.20
C VAL A 166 0.90 9.48 -16.83
N ALA A 167 1.33 9.37 -18.10
CA ALA A 167 1.19 8.14 -18.90
C ALA A 167 1.87 6.90 -18.25
N GLU A 168 2.82 7.09 -17.34
CA GLU A 168 3.58 5.98 -16.74
C GLU A 168 3.02 5.45 -15.41
N SER A 169 2.19 6.20 -14.67
CA SER A 169 1.72 5.80 -13.33
C SER A 169 0.23 5.43 -13.24
N MET A 170 -0.54 5.64 -14.32
CA MET A 170 -2.01 5.47 -14.32
C MET A 170 -2.53 4.41 -15.31
N GLY A 171 -1.66 3.51 -15.77
CA GLY A 171 -2.00 2.52 -16.80
C GLY A 171 -3.21 1.63 -16.44
N LEU A 172 -3.38 1.26 -15.16
CA LEU A 172 -4.57 0.52 -14.71
C LEU A 172 -5.87 1.33 -14.82
N ALA A 173 -5.82 2.63 -14.51
CA ALA A 173 -6.98 3.51 -14.62
C ALA A 173 -7.38 3.68 -16.09
N ARG A 174 -6.38 3.81 -16.98
CA ARG A 174 -6.59 3.85 -18.43
C ARG A 174 -7.23 2.56 -18.95
N LEU A 175 -6.70 1.40 -18.55
CA LEU A 175 -7.25 0.11 -18.95
C LEU A 175 -8.70 -0.06 -18.46
N ALA A 176 -9.01 0.35 -17.23
CA ALA A 176 -10.39 0.35 -16.74
C ALA A 176 -11.29 1.32 -17.53
N TRP A 177 -10.75 2.42 -18.06
CA TRP A 177 -11.50 3.36 -18.90
C TRP A 177 -11.88 2.77 -20.26
N ASP A 178 -10.95 2.03 -20.86
CA ASP A 178 -11.08 1.48 -22.22
C ASP A 178 -11.90 0.18 -22.26
N HIS A 179 -12.20 -0.45 -21.10
CA HIS A 179 -12.91 -1.71 -21.02
C HIS A 179 -14.09 -1.68 -20.04
N ASP A 180 -15.15 -2.44 -20.36
CA ASP A 180 -16.19 -2.80 -19.37
C ASP A 180 -15.61 -3.74 -18.29
N PRO A 181 -16.30 -3.96 -17.15
CA PRO A 181 -15.76 -4.78 -16.06
C PRO A 181 -15.36 -6.20 -16.48
N VAL A 182 -16.13 -6.86 -17.35
CA VAL A 182 -15.85 -8.24 -17.77
C VAL A 182 -14.61 -8.26 -18.66
N SER A 183 -14.55 -7.36 -19.65
CA SER A 183 -13.39 -7.24 -20.54
C SER A 183 -12.12 -6.84 -19.78
N PHE A 184 -12.25 -5.94 -18.80
CA PHE A 184 -11.14 -5.51 -17.95
C PHE A 184 -10.53 -6.69 -17.19
N PHE A 185 -11.34 -7.46 -16.44
CA PHE A 185 -10.80 -8.59 -15.66
C PHE A 185 -10.34 -9.77 -16.52
N ARG A 186 -10.78 -9.87 -17.77
CA ARG A 186 -10.24 -10.85 -18.74
C ARG A 186 -8.95 -10.39 -19.42
N HIS A 187 -8.52 -9.15 -19.20
CA HIS A 187 -7.36 -8.61 -19.88
C HIS A 187 -6.08 -9.39 -19.49
N PRO A 188 -5.29 -9.91 -20.47
CA PRO A 188 -4.12 -10.75 -20.20
C PRO A 188 -3.08 -10.11 -19.28
N GLU A 189 -2.98 -8.79 -19.31
CA GLU A 189 -2.01 -8.04 -18.49
C GLU A 189 -2.34 -8.05 -16.99
N LEU A 190 -3.59 -8.34 -16.62
CA LEU A 190 -3.99 -8.38 -15.21
C LEU A 190 -3.66 -9.71 -14.53
N VAL A 191 -3.37 -10.75 -15.31
CA VAL A 191 -3.15 -12.13 -14.82
C VAL A 191 -2.09 -12.20 -13.72
N ARG A 192 -1.08 -11.32 -13.73
CA ARG A 192 -0.02 -11.27 -12.71
C ARG A 192 0.05 -9.94 -11.98
N HIS A 193 -0.96 -9.09 -12.13
CA HIS A 193 -0.92 -7.77 -11.53
C HIS A 193 -1.04 -7.87 -10.00
N PRO A 194 -0.07 -7.35 -9.21
CA PRO A 194 0.02 -7.59 -7.77
C PRO A 194 -1.18 -7.04 -6.99
N SER A 195 -1.77 -5.94 -7.48
CA SER A 195 -2.96 -5.30 -6.88
C SER A 195 -4.28 -5.97 -7.26
N ILE A 196 -4.26 -6.97 -8.17
CA ILE A 196 -5.46 -7.63 -8.69
C ILE A 196 -5.43 -9.12 -8.36
N ASN A 197 -4.49 -9.86 -8.94
CA ASN A 197 -4.39 -11.30 -8.78
C ASN A 197 -3.94 -11.65 -7.36
N ASN A 198 -4.83 -12.22 -6.55
CA ASN A 198 -4.58 -12.71 -5.19
C ASN A 198 -3.84 -11.68 -4.31
N ALA A 199 -4.30 -10.43 -4.40
CA ALA A 199 -3.60 -9.28 -3.83
C ALA A 199 -3.48 -9.36 -2.31
N MET A 200 -4.49 -9.91 -1.62
CA MET A 200 -4.44 -10.05 -0.16
C MET A 200 -3.39 -11.07 0.25
N VAL A 201 -3.38 -12.25 -0.39
CA VAL A 201 -2.35 -13.26 -0.18
C VAL A 201 -0.96 -12.71 -0.52
N ARG A 202 -0.79 -12.01 -1.65
CA ARG A 202 0.51 -11.42 -2.04
C ARG A 202 1.04 -10.47 -0.98
N GLN A 203 0.23 -9.50 -0.56
CA GLN A 203 0.63 -8.50 0.43
C GLN A 203 0.95 -9.13 1.79
N LEU A 204 0.24 -10.19 2.18
CA LEU A 204 0.47 -10.86 3.45
C LEU A 204 1.57 -11.92 3.39
N SER A 205 1.97 -12.45 2.23
CA SER A 205 2.89 -13.60 2.14
C SER A 205 4.30 -13.26 1.66
N GLY A 206 4.50 -12.15 0.94
CA GLY A 206 5.79 -11.84 0.32
C GLY A 206 6.05 -10.34 0.16
N PRO A 207 7.25 -9.98 -0.30
CA PRO A 207 7.61 -8.60 -0.57
C PRO A 207 6.72 -8.01 -1.67
N LEU A 208 6.36 -6.74 -1.51
CA LEU A 208 5.68 -5.96 -2.54
C LEU A 208 6.70 -5.06 -3.27
N PRO A 209 6.43 -4.68 -4.53
CA PRO A 209 7.28 -3.70 -5.20
C PRO A 209 7.21 -2.34 -4.51
N ASP A 210 8.32 -1.61 -4.45
CA ASP A 210 8.45 -0.27 -3.84
C ASP A 210 7.73 0.84 -4.65
N ARG A 211 6.81 0.48 -5.54
CA ARG A 211 6.11 1.38 -6.45
C ARG A 211 4.67 1.58 -6.01
N HIS A 212 4.03 2.63 -6.54
CA HIS A 212 2.59 2.77 -6.47
C HIS A 212 1.90 1.50 -6.99
N TRP A 213 0.87 1.04 -6.28
CA TRP A 213 0.13 -0.15 -6.68
C TRP A 213 -0.69 0.12 -7.95
N GLU A 214 -0.93 1.39 -8.28
CA GLU A 214 -1.53 1.92 -9.50
C GLU A 214 -0.53 2.02 -10.66
N ALA A 215 0.76 2.19 -10.36
CA ALA A 215 1.79 2.38 -11.37
C ALA A 215 2.13 1.05 -12.05
N TRP A 216 1.62 0.92 -13.28
CA TRP A 216 1.82 -0.24 -14.12
C TRP A 216 2.29 0.20 -15.50
N HIS A 217 3.30 -0.51 -16.03
CA HIS A 217 3.85 -0.26 -17.35
C HIS A 217 3.86 -1.55 -18.19
N PRO A 218 3.14 -1.60 -19.34
CA PRO A 218 3.02 -2.81 -20.16
C PRO A 218 4.37 -3.35 -20.64
N ALA A 219 5.29 -2.44 -21.00
CA ALA A 219 6.61 -2.81 -21.51
C ALA A 219 7.59 -3.37 -20.46
N ARG A 220 7.22 -3.42 -19.17
CA ARG A 220 8.07 -3.99 -18.10
C ARG A 220 7.24 -4.97 -17.27
N PRO A 221 7.00 -6.19 -17.79
CA PRO A 221 6.21 -7.18 -17.07
C PRO A 221 6.87 -7.50 -15.74
N LEU A 222 6.06 -7.58 -14.69
CA LEU A 222 6.52 -8.03 -13.39
C LEU A 222 6.92 -9.50 -13.49
N GLY A 223 8.13 -9.83 -13.02
CA GLY A 223 8.59 -11.21 -12.91
C GLY A 223 7.72 -12.02 -11.95
N PRO A 224 7.83 -13.37 -11.95
CA PRO A 224 7.07 -14.21 -11.04
C PRO A 224 7.43 -13.89 -9.58
N SER A 225 6.42 -13.51 -8.80
CA SER A 225 6.52 -13.29 -7.36
C SER A 225 6.59 -14.62 -6.61
N PRO A 226 6.90 -14.62 -5.30
CA PRO A 226 6.81 -15.82 -4.47
C PRO A 226 5.44 -16.51 -4.55
N THR A 227 4.34 -15.75 -4.58
CA THR A 227 2.98 -16.27 -4.73
C THR A 227 2.75 -16.97 -6.07
N ASP A 228 3.45 -16.56 -7.13
CA ASP A 228 3.36 -17.22 -8.45
C ASP A 228 4.15 -18.52 -8.50
N ARG A 229 5.25 -18.62 -7.72
CA ARG A 229 6.15 -19.77 -7.71
C ARG A 229 5.66 -20.89 -6.82
N ASP A 230 5.08 -20.54 -5.67
CA ASP A 230 4.54 -21.50 -4.71
C ASP A 230 3.25 -20.94 -4.06
N PRO A 231 2.11 -21.03 -4.76
CA PRO A 231 0.82 -20.50 -4.32
C PRO A 231 0.38 -21.03 -2.95
N GLU A 232 0.57 -22.33 -2.71
CA GLU A 232 0.12 -22.98 -1.49
C GLU A 232 0.96 -22.57 -0.27
N ARG A 233 2.29 -22.45 -0.44
CA ARG A 233 3.15 -21.90 0.61
C ARG A 233 2.82 -20.44 0.88
N ALA A 234 2.55 -19.64 -0.15
CA ALA A 234 2.15 -18.26 0.02
C ALA A 234 0.83 -18.15 0.80
N LEU A 235 -0.18 -18.95 0.46
CA LEU A 235 -1.45 -19.00 1.19
C LEU A 235 -1.26 -19.36 2.67
N ARG A 236 -0.51 -20.44 2.96
CA ARG A 236 -0.19 -20.83 4.34
C ARG A 236 0.50 -19.69 5.10
N THR A 237 1.51 -19.08 4.48
CA THR A 237 2.26 -17.96 5.07
C THR A 237 1.35 -16.76 5.36
N ALA A 238 0.39 -16.46 4.48
CA ALA A 238 -0.58 -15.38 4.70
C ALA A 238 -1.53 -15.69 5.88
N ILE A 239 -1.99 -16.94 6.01
CA ILE A 239 -2.86 -17.39 7.12
C ILE A 239 -2.09 -17.35 8.45
N ASP A 240 -0.85 -17.85 8.47
CA ASP A 240 0.00 -17.86 9.66
C ASP A 240 0.25 -16.42 10.13
N ARG A 241 0.66 -15.53 9.22
CA ARG A 241 0.87 -14.11 9.54
C ARG A 241 -0.38 -13.41 10.02
N LEU A 242 -1.54 -13.67 9.41
CA LEU A 242 -2.81 -13.13 9.87
C LEU A 242 -3.15 -13.64 11.28
N SER A 243 -2.77 -14.88 11.60
CA SER A 243 -2.92 -15.47 12.93
C SER A 243 -1.94 -14.88 13.95
N ASP A 244 -0.76 -14.45 13.52
CA ASP A 244 0.22 -13.81 14.41
C ASP A 244 -0.05 -12.30 14.63
N MET A 245 -0.91 -11.69 13.83
CA MET A 245 -1.30 -10.28 14.00
C MET A 245 -2.05 -10.05 15.32
N THR A 246 -1.79 -8.88 15.92
CA THR A 246 -2.47 -8.39 17.13
C THR A 246 -3.99 -8.46 16.98
N ALA A 247 -4.51 -7.98 15.85
CA ALA A 247 -5.90 -8.15 15.46
C ALA A 247 -6.08 -7.95 13.96
N PHE A 248 -7.17 -8.47 13.43
CA PHE A 248 -7.61 -8.12 12.08
C PHE A 248 -9.13 -8.07 12.06
N GLY A 249 -9.68 -7.48 11.01
CA GLY A 249 -11.12 -7.37 10.83
C GLY A 249 -11.57 -7.71 9.42
N LEU A 250 -12.89 -7.85 9.28
CA LEU A 250 -13.59 -8.04 8.01
C LEU A 250 -14.46 -6.82 7.72
N VAL A 251 -14.42 -6.31 6.49
CA VAL A 251 -15.23 -5.17 6.06
C VAL A 251 -16.73 -5.47 6.22
N GLU A 252 -17.13 -6.71 5.98
CA GLU A 252 -18.51 -7.22 6.09
C GLU A 252 -19.02 -7.29 7.55
N ARG A 253 -18.12 -7.04 8.50
CA ARG A 253 -18.38 -7.00 9.96
C ARG A 253 -17.80 -5.73 10.59
N MET A 254 -17.77 -4.61 9.84
CA MET A 254 -17.00 -3.40 10.17
C MET A 254 -17.06 -2.94 11.64
N GLU A 255 -18.25 -2.85 12.22
CA GLU A 255 -18.42 -2.39 13.61
C GLU A 255 -17.75 -3.36 14.61
N ARG A 256 -18.01 -4.67 14.47
CA ARG A 256 -17.33 -5.71 15.27
C ARG A 256 -15.83 -5.72 15.03
N SER A 257 -15.41 -5.56 13.78
CA SER A 257 -14.00 -5.51 13.37
C SER A 257 -13.26 -4.37 14.04
N ILE A 258 -13.81 -3.15 14.00
CA ILE A 258 -13.21 -1.97 14.63
C ILE A 258 -13.19 -2.13 16.15
N ALA A 259 -14.29 -2.56 16.76
CA ALA A 259 -14.32 -2.78 18.21
C ALA A 259 -13.25 -3.80 18.66
N HIS A 260 -13.12 -4.93 17.96
CA HIS A 260 -12.11 -5.95 18.25
C HIS A 260 -10.69 -5.42 18.08
N ILE A 261 -10.40 -4.70 16.99
CA ILE A 261 -9.07 -4.11 16.75
C ILE A 261 -8.70 -3.12 17.85
N PHE A 262 -9.63 -2.24 18.23
CA PHE A 262 -9.38 -1.24 19.27
C PHE A 262 -9.17 -1.87 20.65
N ALA A 263 -9.98 -2.87 21.00
CA ALA A 263 -9.80 -3.64 22.22
C ALA A 263 -8.42 -4.33 22.27
N ALA A 264 -8.02 -4.99 21.18
CA ALA A 264 -6.71 -5.66 21.08
C ALA A 264 -5.52 -4.70 21.15
N LEU A 265 -5.70 -3.44 20.75
CA LEU A 265 -4.71 -2.37 20.88
C LEU A 265 -4.80 -1.62 22.22
N ALA A 266 -5.70 -2.02 23.13
CA ALA A 266 -6.01 -1.31 24.37
C ALA A 266 -6.37 0.18 24.16
N LEU A 267 -7.10 0.47 23.07
CA LEU A 267 -7.60 1.79 22.73
C LEU A 267 -9.11 1.88 23.00
N PRO A 268 -9.62 3.05 23.41
CA PRO A 268 -11.06 3.26 23.54
C PRO A 268 -11.71 3.26 22.14
N PRO A 269 -12.84 2.57 21.94
CA PRO A 269 -13.48 2.47 20.64
C PRO A 269 -13.91 3.86 20.12
N PRO A 270 -13.94 4.06 18.79
CA PRO A 270 -14.39 5.33 18.24
C PRO A 270 -15.88 5.54 18.54
N ALA A 271 -16.28 6.79 18.78
CA ALA A 271 -17.66 7.15 19.13
C ALA A 271 -18.68 6.76 18.04
N SER A 272 -18.26 6.77 16.78
CA SER A 272 -19.04 6.26 15.67
C SER A 272 -18.13 5.65 14.61
N VAL A 273 -18.62 4.60 13.96
CA VAL A 273 -18.01 4.03 12.76
C VAL A 273 -18.76 4.60 11.57
N GLU A 274 -18.29 5.73 11.05
CA GLU A 274 -18.84 6.26 9.81
C GLU A 274 -18.45 5.30 8.67
N ARG A 275 -19.45 4.65 8.05
CA ARG A 275 -19.22 3.87 6.82
C ARG A 275 -18.98 4.83 5.68
N LEU A 276 -17.75 5.32 5.58
CA LEU A 276 -17.34 6.17 4.48
C LEU A 276 -17.43 5.36 3.18
N ARG A 277 -18.48 5.60 2.37
CA ARG A 277 -18.49 5.18 0.96
C ARG A 277 -17.51 6.07 0.20
N GLU A 278 -16.23 5.87 0.49
CA GLU A 278 -15.13 6.74 0.08
C GLU A 278 -15.08 7.00 -1.41
N THR A 279 -15.39 6.04 -2.26
CA THR A 279 -15.28 6.28 -3.71
C THR A 279 -16.26 7.35 -4.19
N ASP A 280 -17.45 7.45 -3.59
CA ASP A 280 -18.44 8.46 -3.96
C ASP A 280 -18.25 9.78 -3.17
N ARG A 281 -17.54 9.77 -2.03
CA ARG A 281 -17.20 10.98 -1.26
C ARG A 281 -15.91 11.63 -1.77
N ILE A 282 -14.84 10.85 -1.91
CA ILE A 282 -13.57 11.28 -2.48
C ILE A 282 -13.80 11.83 -3.89
N ALA A 283 -14.63 11.19 -4.72
CA ALA A 283 -14.98 11.74 -6.05
C ALA A 283 -15.76 13.07 -6.03
N ARG A 284 -16.27 13.51 -4.88
CA ARG A 284 -16.88 14.84 -4.71
C ARG A 284 -15.91 15.87 -4.14
N GLU A 285 -14.88 15.43 -3.43
CA GLU A 285 -13.90 16.27 -2.72
C GLU A 285 -12.62 16.45 -3.56
N GLU A 286 -12.26 15.47 -4.39
CA GLU A 286 -11.05 15.45 -5.20
C GLU A 286 -11.34 15.84 -6.66
N PRO A 287 -10.78 16.95 -7.19
CA PRO A 287 -11.00 17.40 -8.57
C PRO A 287 -10.58 16.40 -9.65
N LEU A 288 -9.69 15.46 -9.30
CA LEU A 288 -9.16 14.44 -10.21
C LEU A 288 -10.03 13.17 -10.26
N LEU A 289 -11.11 13.11 -9.48
CA LEU A 289 -12.01 11.96 -9.41
C LEU A 289 -13.44 12.36 -9.74
N ALA A 290 -14.20 11.44 -10.34
CA ALA A 290 -15.61 11.58 -10.69
C ALA A 290 -16.38 10.30 -10.31
N PRO A 291 -17.68 10.38 -9.99
CA PRO A 291 -18.46 9.21 -9.63
C PRO A 291 -18.42 8.13 -10.73
N ALA A 292 -18.02 6.91 -10.35
CA ALA A 292 -18.00 5.78 -11.27
C ALA A 292 -19.36 5.04 -11.28
N PRO A 293 -19.82 4.56 -12.45
CA PRO A 293 -21.08 3.84 -12.56
C PRO A 293 -21.09 2.58 -11.68
N PRO A 294 -22.28 2.16 -11.21
CA PRO A 294 -22.42 0.89 -10.50
C PRO A 294 -22.06 -0.29 -11.43
N VAL A 295 -21.50 -1.34 -10.86
CA VAL A 295 -21.14 -2.56 -11.58
C VAL A 295 -22.16 -3.65 -11.25
N ALA A 296 -22.88 -4.12 -12.26
CA ALA A 296 -23.84 -5.21 -12.12
C ALA A 296 -23.12 -6.53 -11.79
N ARG A 297 -23.72 -7.32 -10.89
CA ARG A 297 -23.22 -8.66 -10.53
C ARG A 297 -23.81 -9.68 -11.49
N THR A 298 -23.06 -10.04 -12.52
CA THR A 298 -23.46 -11.04 -13.52
C THR A 298 -22.63 -12.31 -13.38
N PRO A 299 -23.13 -13.47 -13.83
CA PRO A 299 -22.34 -14.70 -13.89
C PRO A 299 -21.04 -14.54 -14.68
N GLN A 300 -21.07 -13.80 -15.80
CA GLN A 300 -19.90 -13.54 -16.64
C GLN A 300 -18.83 -12.73 -15.90
N LEU A 301 -19.25 -11.79 -15.04
CA LEU A 301 -18.31 -11.06 -14.18
C LEU A 301 -17.71 -11.97 -13.11
N ALA A 302 -18.52 -12.85 -12.50
CA ALA A 302 -18.00 -13.81 -11.53
C ALA A 302 -16.94 -14.74 -12.16
N GLU A 303 -17.20 -15.26 -13.37
CA GLU A 303 -16.23 -16.03 -14.14
C GLU A 303 -14.96 -15.24 -14.46
N ALA A 304 -15.09 -13.96 -14.83
CA ALA A 304 -13.94 -13.10 -15.12
C ALA A 304 -13.10 -12.80 -13.87
N LEU A 305 -13.70 -12.76 -12.69
CA LEU A 305 -13.01 -12.51 -11.43
C LEU A 305 -12.30 -13.76 -10.88
N ALA A 306 -12.87 -14.95 -11.07
CA ALA A 306 -12.42 -16.19 -10.43
C ALA A 306 -10.90 -16.46 -10.53
N PRO A 307 -10.23 -16.29 -11.70
CA PRO A 307 -8.79 -16.52 -11.82
C PRO A 307 -7.93 -15.60 -10.94
N HIS A 308 -8.47 -14.45 -10.52
CA HIS A 308 -7.75 -13.44 -9.75
C HIS A 308 -7.95 -13.58 -8.24
N ILE A 309 -8.83 -14.46 -7.78
CA ILE A 309 -9.25 -14.48 -6.38
C ILE A 309 -9.21 -15.85 -5.71
N ASP A 310 -8.77 -16.92 -6.39
CA ASP A 310 -8.77 -18.28 -5.83
C ASP A 310 -8.09 -18.38 -4.45
N LEU A 311 -6.86 -17.86 -4.31
CA LEU A 311 -6.14 -17.89 -3.04
C LEU A 311 -6.73 -16.88 -2.05
N ASP A 312 -7.15 -15.72 -2.53
CA ASP A 312 -7.78 -14.69 -1.69
C ASP A 312 -9.12 -15.18 -1.09
N ASP A 313 -9.90 -16.00 -1.81
CA ASP A 313 -11.15 -16.59 -1.33
C ASP A 313 -10.87 -17.62 -0.23
N ARG A 314 -9.86 -18.45 -0.42
CA ARG A 314 -9.40 -19.43 0.59
C ARG A 314 -8.84 -18.74 1.83
N LEU A 315 -8.04 -17.68 1.65
CA LEU A 315 -7.56 -16.84 2.74
C LEU A 315 -8.73 -16.19 3.49
N TYR A 316 -9.69 -15.59 2.77
CA TYR A 316 -10.83 -14.92 3.37
C TYR A 316 -11.71 -15.90 4.15
N ALA A 317 -11.93 -17.12 3.64
CA ALA A 317 -12.67 -18.16 4.35
C ALA A 317 -11.96 -18.56 5.66
N ALA A 318 -10.65 -18.77 5.62
CA ALA A 318 -9.84 -19.06 6.81
C ALA A 318 -9.87 -17.90 7.81
N ALA A 319 -9.73 -16.67 7.32
CA ALA A 319 -9.79 -15.45 8.13
C ALA A 319 -11.16 -15.26 8.79
N ALA A 320 -12.26 -15.53 8.08
CA ALA A 320 -13.60 -15.44 8.62
C ALA A 320 -13.81 -16.43 9.77
N ALA A 321 -13.37 -17.68 9.60
CA ALA A 321 -13.42 -18.68 10.65
C ALA A 321 -12.56 -18.29 11.86
N LEU A 322 -11.36 -17.74 11.63
CA LEU A 322 -10.47 -17.26 12.69
C LEU A 322 -11.05 -16.05 13.43
N PHE A 323 -11.65 -15.11 12.70
CA PHE A 323 -12.27 -13.91 13.26
C PHE A 323 -13.42 -14.26 14.20
N GLU A 324 -14.33 -15.14 13.79
CA GLU A 324 -15.45 -15.54 14.65
C GLU A 324 -14.98 -16.29 15.91
N ARG A 325 -13.87 -17.05 15.84
CA ARG A 325 -13.26 -17.65 17.04
C ARG A 325 -12.71 -16.60 17.99
N ARG A 326 -12.00 -15.58 17.49
CA ARG A 326 -11.43 -14.52 18.33
C ARG A 326 -12.51 -13.67 18.97
N VAL A 327 -13.40 -13.11 18.15
CA VAL A 327 -14.47 -12.22 18.64
C VAL A 327 -15.50 -12.97 19.47
N GLY A 328 -15.74 -14.26 19.19
CA GLY A 328 -16.62 -15.11 20.00
C GLY A 328 -16.03 -15.47 21.37
N ALA A 329 -14.71 -15.63 21.47
CA ALA A 329 -14.03 -15.85 22.75
C ALA A 329 -13.98 -14.60 23.63
N ASP A 330 -13.99 -13.40 23.00
CA ASP A 330 -13.99 -12.10 23.68
C ASP A 330 -15.38 -11.65 24.14
N ALA A 331 -16.45 -12.42 23.87
CA ALA A 331 -17.78 -12.10 24.40
C ALA A 331 -17.81 -12.32 25.92
N PRO A 332 -18.29 -11.36 26.73
CA PRO A 332 -18.45 -11.59 28.16
C PRO A 332 -19.34 -12.82 28.35
N ALA A 333 -18.89 -13.77 29.17
CA ALA A 333 -19.69 -14.93 29.53
C ALA A 333 -21.07 -14.42 29.97
N SER A 334 -22.10 -14.76 29.19
CA SER A 334 -23.48 -14.37 29.50
C SER A 334 -23.78 -14.80 30.93
N GLU A 335 -24.23 -13.86 31.76
CA GLU A 335 -24.71 -14.15 33.11
C GLU A 335 -25.62 -15.39 33.07
N PRO A 336 -25.41 -16.37 33.97
CA PRO A 336 -26.26 -17.55 34.00
C PRO A 336 -27.71 -17.10 34.21
N PRO A 337 -28.68 -17.73 33.53
CA PRO A 337 -30.07 -17.33 33.66
C PRO A 337 -30.47 -17.35 35.13
N ALA A 338 -31.02 -16.24 35.60
CA ALA A 338 -31.57 -16.13 36.94
C ALA A 338 -32.48 -17.34 37.18
N ARG A 339 -32.12 -18.16 38.16
CA ARG A 339 -32.92 -19.32 38.55
C ARG A 339 -34.30 -18.83 39.00
N PRO A 340 -35.37 -19.58 38.68
CA PRO A 340 -36.76 -19.16 38.83
C PRO A 340 -37.15 -18.82 40.27
#